data_AF-A0A9W9GMV3-F1
#
_entry.id   AF-A0A9W9GMV3-F1
#
_cell.length_a   1.000
_cell.length_b   1.000
_cell.length_c   1.000
_cell.angle_alpha   90.00
_cell.angle_beta   90.00
_cell.angle_gamma   90.00
#
_symmetry.space_group_name_H-M   'P 1'
#
loop_
_entity.id
_entity.type
_entity.pdbx_description
1 polymer ?
#
loop_
_entity_poly.entity_id
_entity_poly.type
_entity_poly.pdbx_seq_one_letter_code
_entity_poly.pdbx_strand_id
1 'polypeptide(L)'
;MPHSTSPGSAQNDDEMPDAPAVETATENNVKLEDMFNDDDDDEFPDTQDVKMDSPAAKEEEPPAPTPSGVDPDVMLAFYQRLFPFRYLFQWLNHGIVPTKDFGNREFALTLQNDAYLRYQSYPTADMFRKDILRMNPSRFEIGPVYSTNPRDRKTLRGGQMKPVSKELAFDIDLTDYDDIRTCCTKANICAKCWSFATMAIKVIDTALREDFGFEHILWVYSGRRGIHAWVCDPRARNLPDDRRRAIAGYFEVIRGGSQSGKKVNLKRPLHPHIVRSLELLKHDFARTTLIDQDTFESDEQAERLLSLLPDKTLNESLKKKWNAAPERPSTSKWADIDLLAKTGKSSTLNPATLRDAKQDIVLEYTYPRIDAEVSKKMNHLLKSPFVIHPGTGRICVPIDPKNTENFDPLSVPTVHTLLAEIDEYDAKHPAGTAEADVPDVEGSAINGSDMKGGRKLQEYEKTSLKPYIEYFRSFIASLLKEERAGKRERDDSGPAVKADPMEF
;
A
#
# COMPACT_ATOMS: atom_id res chain seq x y z
N MET A 1 -47.64 -29.04 54.79
CA MET A 1 -47.97 -30.46 55.06
C MET A 1 -47.60 -31.28 53.84
N PRO A 2 -46.89 -32.41 53.98
CA PRO A 2 -45.66 -32.51 54.77
C PRO A 2 -44.54 -33.29 54.04
N HIS A 3 -43.30 -33.13 54.55
CA HIS A 3 -42.25 -34.15 54.72
C HIS A 3 -41.67 -34.87 53.48
N SER A 4 -40.40 -35.28 53.39
CA SER A 4 -39.21 -35.17 54.24
C SER A 4 -38.11 -36.00 53.54
N THR A 5 -36.85 -35.60 53.72
CA THR A 5 -35.64 -36.46 53.92
C THR A 5 -35.16 -37.45 52.83
N SER A 6 -33.92 -37.20 52.35
CA SER A 6 -32.85 -38.20 52.06
C SER A 6 -32.65 -39.18 53.24
N PRO A 7 -31.78 -40.23 53.25
CA PRO A 7 -30.63 -40.60 52.39
C PRO A 7 -30.66 -42.13 52.08
N GLY A 8 -29.68 -42.85 51.54
CA GLY A 8 -28.26 -42.98 51.86
C GLY A 8 -27.89 -44.46 52.11
N SER A 9 -26.67 -44.83 51.73
CA SER A 9 -25.92 -46.04 52.16
C SER A 9 -26.39 -47.39 51.58
N ALA A 10 -25.57 -48.42 51.33
CA ALA A 10 -24.25 -48.71 51.87
C ALA A 10 -23.62 -49.94 51.14
N GLN A 11 -22.29 -50.06 51.25
CA GLN A 11 -21.53 -51.31 51.49
C GLN A 11 -21.27 -52.24 50.28
N ASN A 12 -20.09 -52.87 50.10
CA ASN A 12 -18.93 -53.19 50.95
C ASN A 12 -17.71 -53.48 50.05
N ASP A 13 -16.49 -53.13 50.48
CA ASP A 13 -15.37 -54.00 50.95
C ASP A 13 -14.84 -54.99 49.87
N ASP A 14 -13.55 -55.24 49.62
CA ASP A 14 -12.37 -55.24 50.47
C ASP A 14 -11.06 -55.34 49.62
N GLU A 15 -9.97 -54.89 50.25
CA GLU A 15 -8.57 -55.37 50.19
C GLU A 15 -7.67 -55.33 48.93
N MET A 16 -6.45 -54.83 49.20
CA MET A 16 -5.26 -54.69 48.34
C MET A 16 -4.55 -56.03 48.03
N PRO A 17 -3.56 -56.02 47.11
CA PRO A 17 -2.18 -56.08 47.60
C PRO A 17 -1.16 -55.21 46.84
N ASP A 18 0.03 -55.14 47.45
CA ASP A 18 1.18 -54.26 47.28
C ASP A 18 1.97 -54.37 45.95
N ALA A 19 2.82 -53.35 45.72
CA ALA A 19 3.50 -52.96 44.48
C ALA A 19 4.65 -53.89 43.96
N PRO A 20 5.28 -53.60 42.79
CA PRO A 20 6.32 -52.57 42.75
C PRO A 20 6.36 -51.63 41.52
N ALA A 21 6.92 -50.45 41.80
CA ALA A 21 7.47 -49.32 41.01
C ALA A 21 7.71 -49.46 39.49
N VAL A 22 7.43 -48.39 38.71
CA VAL A 22 8.35 -47.27 38.38
C VAL A 22 7.67 -46.28 37.40
N GLU A 23 7.91 -44.98 37.63
CA GLU A 23 7.78 -43.79 36.75
C GLU A 23 6.44 -43.03 36.61
N THR A 24 6.40 -41.93 37.39
CA THR A 24 5.62 -40.68 37.37
C THR A 24 5.65 -39.94 35.99
N ALA A 25 4.68 -39.14 35.55
CA ALA A 25 3.88 -38.14 36.29
C ALA A 25 2.55 -37.73 35.60
N THR A 26 1.57 -37.48 36.48
CA THR A 26 0.27 -36.76 36.49
C THR A 26 0.09 -35.57 35.51
N GLU A 27 -1.03 -35.45 34.75
CA GLU A 27 -2.45 -35.10 35.08
C GLU A 27 -2.71 -33.58 35.22
N ASN A 28 -3.52 -32.99 34.31
CA ASN A 28 -4.94 -32.56 34.45
C ASN A 28 -5.16 -31.36 35.40
N ASN A 29 -6.09 -30.41 35.25
CA ASN A 29 -7.01 -29.96 34.21
C ASN A 29 -7.57 -28.59 34.71
N VAL A 30 -7.99 -27.78 33.75
CA VAL A 30 -8.54 -26.42 33.75
C VAL A 30 -9.62 -26.09 34.81
N LYS A 31 -9.69 -24.81 35.23
CA LYS A 31 -10.96 -24.13 35.53
C LYS A 31 -11.06 -22.78 34.80
N LEU A 32 -12.22 -22.62 34.16
CA LEU A 32 -12.71 -21.46 33.41
C LEU A 32 -13.42 -20.52 34.40
N GLU A 33 -13.43 -19.22 34.09
CA GLU A 33 -14.09 -18.10 34.82
C GLU A 33 -13.19 -17.33 35.79
N ASP A 34 -12.24 -16.58 35.23
CA ASP A 34 -12.16 -15.14 35.48
C ASP A 34 -11.90 -14.45 34.13
N MET A 35 -13.00 -14.25 33.41
CA MET A 35 -13.10 -13.32 32.30
C MET A 35 -12.98 -11.89 32.86
N PHE A 36 -12.31 -11.02 32.10
CA PHE A 36 -12.07 -9.58 32.35
C PHE A 36 -10.85 -9.24 33.23
N ASN A 37 -9.70 -9.17 32.56
CA ASN A 37 -8.83 -8.00 32.67
C ASN A 37 -8.08 -7.84 31.34
N ASP A 38 -8.59 -6.92 30.51
CA ASP A 38 -7.83 -6.29 29.43
C ASP A 38 -6.83 -5.33 30.11
N ASP A 39 -5.55 -5.69 30.11
CA ASP A 39 -4.42 -4.77 30.28
C ASP A 39 -3.18 -5.46 29.67
N ASP A 40 -3.11 -5.48 28.33
CA ASP A 40 -1.88 -5.80 27.61
C ASP A 40 -1.07 -4.51 27.41
N ASP A 41 -0.37 -4.12 28.47
CA ASP A 41 0.84 -3.30 28.42
C ASP A 41 2.00 -4.18 27.91
N ASP A 42 2.18 -4.28 26.59
CA ASP A 42 3.42 -4.81 26.00
C ASP A 42 4.38 -3.67 25.67
N GLU A 43 5.18 -3.36 26.69
CA GLU A 43 6.40 -2.55 26.65
C GLU A 43 7.47 -3.25 25.77
N PHE A 44 7.88 -2.61 24.69
CA PHE A 44 8.93 -3.11 23.80
C PHE A 44 10.30 -3.13 24.51
N PRO A 45 11.09 -4.22 24.42
CA PRO A 45 12.46 -4.19 24.91
C PRO A 45 13.37 -3.44 23.93
N ASP A 46 14.05 -2.43 24.46
CA ASP A 46 15.26 -1.83 23.88
C ASP A 46 16.29 -2.91 23.59
N THR A 47 16.70 -3.05 22.32
CA THR A 47 17.82 -3.90 21.95
C THR A 47 19.12 -3.25 22.43
N GLN A 48 19.67 -3.78 23.52
CA GLN A 48 21.00 -3.50 24.02
C GLN A 48 22.08 -4.09 23.12
N ASP A 49 23.18 -3.33 23.04
CA ASP A 49 24.43 -3.64 22.35
C ASP A 49 24.99 -5.02 22.68
N VAL A 50 25.18 -5.86 21.66
CA VAL A 50 26.03 -7.06 21.75
C VAL A 50 27.35 -6.78 21.05
N LYS A 51 28.40 -6.57 21.86
CA LYS A 51 29.81 -6.68 21.42
C LYS A 51 30.06 -8.12 20.97
N MET A 52 30.55 -8.30 19.75
CA MET A 52 31.18 -9.57 19.31
C MET A 52 32.66 -9.34 19.03
N ASP A 53 33.47 -10.21 19.63
CA ASP A 53 34.92 -10.32 19.50
C ASP A 53 35.36 -10.64 18.06
N SER A 54 36.56 -10.15 17.72
CA SER A 54 37.25 -10.35 16.44
C SER A 54 37.69 -11.80 16.21
N PRO A 55 37.78 -12.23 14.94
CA PRO A 55 39.02 -12.90 14.52
C PRO A 55 39.56 -12.47 13.15
N ALA A 56 40.89 -12.34 13.13
CA ALA A 56 41.90 -12.59 12.09
C ALA A 56 41.62 -12.25 10.60
N ALA A 57 42.61 -11.55 10.03
CA ALA A 57 42.76 -11.11 8.65
C ALA A 57 42.51 -12.19 7.58
N LYS A 58 41.75 -11.80 6.55
CA LYS A 58 41.68 -12.46 5.24
C LYS A 58 41.70 -11.42 4.12
N GLU A 59 42.23 -11.89 3.01
CA GLU A 59 42.77 -11.21 1.83
C GLU A 59 41.83 -10.21 1.14
N GLU A 60 42.43 -9.19 0.52
CA GLU A 60 41.76 -8.13 -0.25
C GLU A 60 40.98 -8.73 -1.44
N GLU A 61 39.65 -8.78 -1.33
CA GLU A 61 38.76 -8.95 -2.47
C GLU A 61 38.75 -7.66 -3.33
N PRO A 62 38.61 -7.78 -4.66
CA PRO A 62 38.54 -6.63 -5.55
C PRO A 62 37.35 -5.73 -5.19
N PRO A 63 37.44 -4.41 -5.43
CA PRO A 63 36.45 -3.46 -4.97
C PRO A 63 35.05 -3.84 -5.48
N ALA A 64 34.11 -3.96 -4.55
CA ALA A 64 32.70 -4.14 -4.86
C ALA A 64 32.26 -3.08 -5.88
N PRO A 65 31.42 -3.44 -6.87
CA PRO A 65 30.91 -2.46 -7.81
C PRO A 65 30.19 -1.35 -7.04
N THR A 66 30.49 -0.10 -7.40
CA THR A 66 29.86 1.10 -6.85
C THR A 66 28.33 0.96 -6.87
N PRO A 67 27.63 1.36 -5.80
CA PRO A 67 26.17 1.27 -5.79
C PRO A 67 25.63 2.19 -6.90
N SER A 68 24.78 1.62 -7.75
CA SER A 68 24.03 2.29 -8.81
C SER A 68 22.93 3.19 -8.23
N GLY A 69 23.34 4.11 -7.35
CA GLY A 69 22.49 5.13 -6.74
C GLY A 69 22.53 6.44 -7.51
N VAL A 70 21.51 7.27 -7.29
CA VAL A 70 21.53 8.67 -7.75
C VAL A 70 22.52 9.46 -6.90
N ASP A 71 23.36 10.26 -7.55
CA ASP A 71 24.35 11.12 -6.88
C ASP A 71 23.68 12.11 -5.90
N PRO A 72 24.23 12.32 -4.69
CA PRO A 72 23.70 13.30 -3.73
C PRO A 72 23.54 14.72 -4.30
N ASP A 73 24.44 15.20 -5.16
CA ASP A 73 24.34 16.53 -5.76
C ASP A 73 23.16 16.62 -6.75
N VAL A 74 22.90 15.52 -7.47
CA VAL A 74 21.73 15.39 -8.36
C VAL A 74 20.42 15.35 -7.54
N MET A 75 20.41 14.64 -6.41
CA MET A 75 19.28 14.65 -5.46
C MET A 75 19.02 16.05 -4.91
N LEU A 76 20.07 16.77 -4.49
CA LEU A 76 19.96 18.12 -3.96
C LEU A 76 19.41 19.08 -5.02
N ALA A 77 19.93 19.02 -6.24
CA ALA A 77 19.44 19.81 -7.37
C ALA A 77 17.95 19.56 -7.63
N PHE A 78 17.50 18.31 -7.59
CA PHE A 78 16.08 17.98 -7.73
C PHE A 78 15.22 18.58 -6.63
N TYR A 79 15.59 18.41 -5.36
CA TYR A 79 14.84 19.00 -4.26
C TYR A 79 14.83 20.54 -4.35
N GLN A 80 15.94 21.16 -4.74
CA GLN A 80 16.03 22.62 -4.83
C GLN A 80 15.11 23.19 -5.91
N ARG A 81 15.02 22.51 -7.06
CA ARG A 81 14.49 23.02 -8.32
C ARG A 81 13.10 22.51 -8.68
N LEU A 82 12.84 21.22 -8.44
CA LEU A 82 11.73 20.48 -9.05
C LEU A 82 10.72 19.95 -8.04
N PHE A 83 11.13 19.68 -6.80
CA PHE A 83 10.23 19.06 -5.82
C PHE A 83 9.06 20.01 -5.43
N PRO A 84 7.79 19.56 -5.53
CA PRO A 84 6.62 20.42 -5.34
C PRO A 84 6.26 20.64 -3.86
N PHE A 85 7.17 21.23 -3.05
CA PHE A 85 7.01 21.43 -1.61
C PHE A 85 5.67 22.11 -1.24
N ARG A 86 5.30 23.16 -1.97
CA ARG A 86 4.06 23.91 -1.71
C ARG A 86 2.82 23.05 -1.92
N TYR A 87 2.76 22.26 -2.98
CA TYR A 87 1.62 21.39 -3.26
C TYR A 87 1.58 20.22 -2.28
N LEU A 88 2.73 19.62 -1.93
CA LEU A 88 2.79 18.58 -0.89
C LEU A 88 2.29 19.12 0.46
N PHE A 89 2.71 20.34 0.84
CA PHE A 89 2.21 21.02 2.03
C PHE A 89 0.70 21.22 1.96
N GLN A 90 0.17 21.78 0.87
CA GLN A 90 -1.27 22.04 0.72
C GLN A 90 -2.11 20.77 0.82
N TRP A 91 -1.60 19.66 0.26
CA TRP A 91 -2.21 18.35 0.37
C TRP A 91 -2.26 17.88 1.83
N LEU A 92 -1.10 17.79 2.49
CA LEU A 92 -0.98 17.20 3.84
C LEU A 92 -1.51 18.11 4.96
N ASN A 93 -1.57 19.40 4.72
CA ASN A 93 -2.14 20.40 5.62
C ASN A 93 -3.66 20.56 5.44
N HIS A 94 -4.23 20.03 4.35
CA HIS A 94 -5.64 20.16 3.99
C HIS A 94 -6.10 21.63 3.92
N GLY A 95 -5.20 22.50 3.48
CA GLY A 95 -5.41 23.93 3.41
C GLY A 95 -4.15 24.71 3.04
N ILE A 96 -4.33 26.00 2.79
CA ILE A 96 -3.21 26.91 2.46
C ILE A 96 -2.60 27.58 3.69
N VAL A 97 -3.33 27.63 4.81
CA VAL A 97 -2.88 28.22 6.07
C VAL A 97 -2.35 27.11 6.97
N PRO A 98 -1.13 27.20 7.52
CA PRO A 98 -0.57 26.19 8.42
C PRO A 98 -1.51 25.79 9.56
N THR A 99 -1.65 24.48 9.76
CA THR A 99 -2.43 23.88 10.84
C THR A 99 -1.64 22.76 11.51
N LYS A 100 -2.24 22.15 12.55
CA LYS A 100 -1.68 20.96 13.19
C LYS A 100 -1.58 19.76 12.26
N ASP A 101 -2.37 19.70 11.18
CA ASP A 101 -2.33 18.59 10.22
C ASP A 101 -0.99 18.47 9.49
N PHE A 102 -0.26 19.58 9.38
CA PHE A 102 1.14 19.57 8.93
C PHE A 102 2.12 19.67 10.11
N GLY A 103 1.86 20.59 11.05
CA GLY A 103 2.76 20.86 12.20
C GLY A 103 3.02 19.66 13.11
N ASN A 104 2.04 18.77 13.28
CA ASN A 104 2.16 17.57 14.10
C ASN A 104 2.27 16.29 13.24
N ARG A 105 2.50 16.41 11.94
CA ARG A 105 2.67 15.25 11.07
C ARG A 105 4.08 14.69 11.18
N GLU A 106 4.18 13.38 11.31
CA GLU A 106 5.46 12.69 11.24
C GLU A 106 5.92 12.56 9.79
N PHE A 107 7.19 12.89 9.59
CA PHE A 107 7.99 12.49 8.44
C PHE A 107 9.11 11.60 8.95
N ALA A 108 9.43 10.55 8.18
CA ALA A 108 10.63 9.76 8.37
C ALA A 108 11.56 9.99 7.19
N LEU A 109 12.83 10.23 7.45
CA LEU A 109 13.82 10.53 6.42
C LEU A 109 14.86 9.41 6.38
N THR A 110 15.09 8.87 5.19
CA THR A 110 16.26 8.01 4.96
C THR A 110 17.34 8.87 4.33
N LEU A 111 18.49 8.99 5.00
CA LEU A 111 19.62 9.77 4.50
C LEU A 111 20.44 8.97 3.47
N GLN A 112 21.42 9.64 2.85
CA GLN A 112 22.32 9.01 1.85
C GLN A 112 23.19 7.89 2.46
N ASN A 113 23.46 7.95 3.76
CA ASN A 113 24.19 6.93 4.52
C ASN A 113 23.26 5.89 5.15
N ASP A 114 22.04 5.74 4.65
CA ASP A 114 20.99 4.85 5.15
C ASP A 114 20.54 5.10 6.60
N ALA A 115 20.98 6.20 7.23
CA ALA A 115 20.47 6.58 8.54
C ALA A 115 18.97 6.90 8.45
N TYR A 116 18.18 6.29 9.33
CA TYR A 116 16.73 6.40 9.36
C TYR A 116 16.25 7.30 10.49
N LEU A 117 15.79 8.50 10.15
CA LEU A 117 15.38 9.54 11.10
C LEU A 117 13.86 9.63 11.16
N ARG A 118 13.26 9.05 12.20
CA ARG A 118 11.82 9.15 12.47
C ARG A 118 11.43 10.42 13.24
N TYR A 119 10.12 10.64 13.37
CA TYR A 119 9.52 11.71 14.18
C TYR A 119 10.01 13.11 13.79
N GLN A 120 10.36 13.33 12.53
CA GLN A 120 10.54 14.68 12.00
C GLN A 120 9.16 15.31 11.79
N SER A 121 9.08 16.62 11.97
CA SER A 121 7.85 17.40 11.76
C SER A 121 8.22 18.84 11.43
N TYR A 122 7.29 19.54 10.78
CA TYR A 122 7.52 20.87 10.23
C TYR A 122 6.24 21.70 10.34
N PRO A 123 6.30 22.96 10.79
CA PRO A 123 5.10 23.79 10.87
C PRO A 123 4.70 24.39 9.52
N THR A 124 5.64 24.57 8.58
CA THR A 124 5.38 25.22 7.28
C THR A 124 6.13 24.54 6.13
N ALA A 125 5.69 24.79 4.90
CA ALA A 125 6.35 24.35 3.68
C ALA A 125 7.82 24.82 3.60
N ASP A 126 8.10 26.05 4.03
CA ASP A 126 9.46 26.62 3.97
C ASP A 126 10.41 25.95 4.96
N MET A 127 9.94 25.66 6.17
CA MET A 127 10.74 24.93 7.16
C MET A 127 10.99 23.50 6.71
N PHE A 128 10.00 22.86 6.08
CA PHE A 128 10.17 21.55 5.47
C PHE A 128 11.20 21.57 4.34
N ARG A 129 11.06 22.50 3.38
CA ARG A 129 12.00 22.70 2.27
C ARG A 129 13.42 22.92 2.79
N LYS A 130 13.60 23.85 3.73
CA LYS A 130 14.91 24.17 4.32
C LYS A 130 15.60 22.92 4.89
N ASP A 131 14.85 22.10 5.62
CA ASP A 131 15.43 20.93 6.28
C ASP A 131 15.71 19.79 5.28
N ILE A 132 14.84 19.59 4.28
CA ILE A 132 15.08 18.62 3.20
C ILE A 132 16.30 19.00 2.36
N LEU A 133 16.50 20.29 2.03
CA LEU A 133 17.70 20.74 1.33
C LEU A 133 18.97 20.59 2.17
N ARG A 134 18.86 20.80 3.49
CA ARG A 134 19.99 20.67 4.41
C ARG A 134 20.42 19.21 4.62
N MET A 135 19.46 18.29 4.76
CA MET A 135 19.73 16.89 5.05
C MET A 135 19.87 16.02 3.80
N ASN A 136 19.34 16.48 2.67
CA ASN A 136 19.37 15.82 1.37
C ASN A 136 19.04 14.30 1.43
N PRO A 137 17.85 13.93 1.93
CA PRO A 137 17.49 12.53 2.11
C PRO A 137 17.34 11.79 0.78
N SER A 138 17.73 10.51 0.75
CA SER A 138 17.55 9.65 -0.42
C SER A 138 16.06 9.39 -0.71
N ARG A 139 15.24 9.39 0.34
CA ARG A 139 13.77 9.39 0.30
C ARG A 139 13.20 9.82 1.64
N PHE A 140 11.90 10.08 1.68
CA PHE A 140 11.18 10.22 2.93
C PHE A 140 9.78 9.62 2.87
N GLU A 141 9.32 9.18 4.02
CA GLU A 141 8.00 8.61 4.24
C GLU A 141 7.12 9.57 5.05
N ILE A 142 5.82 9.52 4.78
CA ILE A 142 4.79 10.34 5.43
C ILE A 142 4.05 9.45 6.43
N GLY A 143 3.94 9.94 7.66
CA GLY A 143 3.27 9.28 8.78
C GLY A 143 1.95 9.96 9.18
N PRO A 144 1.40 9.58 10.34
CA PRO A 144 0.18 10.18 10.84
C PRO A 144 0.44 11.60 11.35
N VAL A 145 -0.66 12.33 11.50
CA VAL A 145 -0.75 13.49 12.38
C VAL A 145 -0.87 12.99 13.82
N TYR A 146 -0.10 13.58 14.73
CA TYR A 146 -0.15 13.27 16.15
C TYR A 146 -0.88 14.36 16.97
N SER A 147 -1.30 13.98 18.18
CA SER A 147 -1.87 14.90 19.18
C SER A 147 -0.89 16.02 19.57
N THR A 148 0.41 15.74 19.53
CA THR A 148 1.52 16.62 19.89
C THR A 148 2.57 16.65 18.78
N ASN A 149 3.51 17.58 18.86
CA ASN A 149 4.62 17.65 17.91
C ASN A 149 5.50 16.37 18.01
N PRO A 150 5.71 15.64 16.91
CA PRO A 150 6.54 14.43 16.91
C PRO A 150 7.98 14.62 17.42
N ARG A 151 8.58 15.79 17.19
CA ARG A 151 9.97 16.06 17.62
C ARG A 151 10.11 16.15 19.13
N ASP A 152 9.02 16.43 19.84
CA ASP A 152 9.00 16.54 21.29
C ASP A 152 8.79 15.18 21.98
N ARG A 153 8.68 14.07 21.23
CA ARG A 153 8.39 12.73 21.78
C ARG A 153 9.27 12.37 23.00
N LYS A 154 10.56 12.70 22.96
CA LYS A 154 11.52 12.36 24.04
C LYS A 154 11.26 13.11 25.35
N THR A 155 10.56 14.23 25.32
CA THR A 155 10.22 15.03 26.52
C THR A 155 8.83 14.71 27.06
N LEU A 156 8.02 13.97 26.30
CA LEU A 156 6.68 13.54 26.68
C LEU A 156 6.73 12.25 27.52
N ARG A 157 5.82 12.14 28.48
CA ARG A 157 5.61 10.89 29.22
C ARG A 157 4.87 9.88 28.33
N GLY A 158 5.03 8.59 28.64
CA GLY A 158 4.38 7.49 27.92
C GLY A 158 2.88 7.72 27.71
N GLY A 159 2.39 7.44 26.50
CA GLY A 159 0.97 7.55 26.14
C GLY A 159 0.45 8.95 25.82
N GLN A 160 1.23 10.02 25.97
CA GLN A 160 0.78 11.39 25.66
C GLN A 160 0.73 11.71 24.15
N MET A 161 1.58 11.05 23.36
CA MET A 161 1.64 11.20 21.91
C MET A 161 0.86 10.06 21.25
N LYS A 162 -0.26 10.40 20.61
CA LYS A 162 -1.12 9.42 19.92
C LYS A 162 -1.38 9.86 18.48
N PRO A 163 -1.41 8.94 17.50
CA PRO A 163 -1.83 9.27 16.16
C PRO A 163 -3.32 9.65 16.18
N VAL A 164 -3.67 10.74 15.51
CA VAL A 164 -5.05 11.29 15.46
C VAL A 164 -5.68 11.14 14.09
N SER A 165 -4.90 11.27 13.03
CA SER A 165 -5.38 11.08 11.66
C SER A 165 -4.25 10.68 10.73
N LYS A 166 -4.58 9.90 9.70
CA LYS A 166 -3.71 9.60 8.57
C LYS A 166 -4.56 9.14 7.40
N GLU A 167 -4.19 9.52 6.19
CA GLU A 167 -4.73 8.96 4.96
C GLU A 167 -4.74 7.41 5.05
N LEU A 168 -5.86 6.81 4.65
CA LEU A 168 -5.92 5.35 4.48
C LEU A 168 -5.09 5.02 3.25
N ALA A 169 -4.14 4.11 3.41
CA ALA A 169 -3.16 3.85 2.37
C ALA A 169 -3.10 2.36 2.01
N PHE A 170 -2.87 2.08 0.74
CA PHE A 170 -2.68 0.74 0.21
C PHE A 170 -1.35 0.68 -0.55
N ASP A 171 -0.61 -0.41 -0.39
CA ASP A 171 0.63 -0.68 -1.11
C ASP A 171 0.51 -2.01 -1.85
N ILE A 172 0.98 -2.01 -3.10
CA ILE A 172 0.95 -3.13 -4.01
C ILE A 172 2.32 -3.19 -4.70
N ASP A 173 3.10 -4.22 -4.39
CA ASP A 173 4.38 -4.50 -5.04
C ASP A 173 4.22 -5.68 -6.01
N LEU A 174 4.76 -5.54 -7.23
CA LEU A 174 4.73 -6.59 -8.24
C LEU A 174 5.56 -7.83 -7.85
N THR A 175 6.41 -7.78 -6.82
CA THR A 175 7.03 -9.01 -6.27
C THR A 175 6.03 -9.97 -5.67
N ASP A 176 4.90 -9.47 -5.19
CA ASP A 176 3.85 -10.34 -4.66
C ASP A 176 3.24 -11.20 -5.76
N TYR A 177 3.54 -10.95 -7.03
CA TYR A 177 3.10 -11.69 -8.21
C TYR A 177 4.22 -12.56 -8.82
N ASP A 178 5.39 -12.68 -8.18
CA ASP A 178 6.55 -13.45 -8.70
C ASP A 178 6.24 -14.94 -8.92
N ASP A 179 5.25 -15.50 -8.24
CA ASP A 179 4.79 -16.87 -8.40
C ASP A 179 3.86 -17.09 -9.61
N ILE A 180 3.40 -16.02 -10.27
CA ILE A 180 2.45 -16.10 -11.41
C ILE A 180 2.91 -15.32 -12.65
N ARG A 181 3.87 -14.40 -12.50
CA ARG A 181 4.50 -13.69 -13.62
C ARG A 181 5.77 -14.43 -14.07
N THR A 182 5.96 -14.51 -15.37
CA THR A 182 7.08 -15.21 -16.03
C THR A 182 8.01 -14.26 -16.75
N CYS A 183 7.51 -13.07 -17.16
CA CYS A 183 8.26 -12.15 -18.01
C CYS A 183 9.40 -11.41 -17.29
N CYS A 184 9.35 -11.30 -15.97
CA CYS A 184 10.31 -10.58 -15.13
C CYS A 184 10.42 -11.26 -13.77
N THR A 185 11.56 -11.09 -13.10
CA THR A 185 11.79 -11.60 -11.75
C THR A 185 12.15 -10.46 -10.79
N LYS A 186 11.77 -10.62 -9.52
CA LYS A 186 12.17 -9.74 -8.41
C LYS A 186 11.90 -8.26 -8.71
N ALA A 187 12.96 -7.50 -8.92
CA ALA A 187 12.95 -6.05 -9.06
C ALA A 187 12.52 -5.55 -10.44
N ASN A 188 12.56 -6.42 -11.44
CA ASN A 188 12.38 -6.03 -12.83
C ASN A 188 10.89 -5.94 -13.17
N ILE A 189 10.56 -5.02 -14.05
CA ILE A 189 9.22 -4.83 -14.60
C ILE A 189 9.29 -4.58 -16.10
N CYS A 190 8.21 -4.91 -16.79
CA CYS A 190 7.96 -4.55 -18.17
C CYS A 190 6.47 -4.26 -18.38
N ALA A 191 6.09 -3.82 -19.57
CA ALA A 191 4.70 -3.53 -19.92
C ALA A 191 3.76 -4.72 -19.66
N LYS A 192 4.22 -5.96 -19.83
CA LYS A 192 3.41 -7.17 -19.59
C LYS A 192 2.98 -7.31 -18.13
N CYS A 193 3.92 -7.32 -17.19
CA CYS A 193 3.60 -7.48 -15.77
C CYS A 193 3.05 -6.20 -15.14
N TRP A 194 3.22 -5.03 -15.76
CA TRP A 194 2.55 -3.80 -15.31
C TRP A 194 1.01 -3.89 -15.38
N SER A 195 0.49 -4.79 -16.21
CA SER A 195 -0.95 -5.11 -16.25
C SER A 195 -1.48 -5.50 -14.86
N PHE A 196 -0.68 -6.11 -13.97
CA PHE A 196 -1.08 -6.41 -12.59
C PHE A 196 -1.33 -5.15 -11.75
N ALA A 197 -0.50 -4.12 -11.89
CA ALA A 197 -0.76 -2.82 -11.25
C ALA A 197 -2.04 -2.18 -11.80
N THR A 198 -2.25 -2.27 -13.11
CA THR A 198 -3.45 -1.72 -13.79
C THR A 198 -4.73 -2.40 -13.31
N MET A 199 -4.72 -3.74 -13.25
CA MET A 199 -5.80 -4.54 -12.65
C MET A 199 -6.06 -4.14 -11.19
N ALA A 200 -4.99 -3.92 -10.43
CA ALA A 200 -5.07 -3.51 -9.04
C ALA A 200 -5.75 -2.15 -8.84
N ILE A 201 -5.38 -1.15 -9.63
CA ILE A 201 -6.04 0.17 -9.62
C ILE A 201 -7.52 0.01 -9.94
N LYS A 202 -7.87 -0.69 -11.03
CA LYS A 202 -9.27 -0.87 -11.44
C LYS A 202 -10.13 -1.47 -10.34
N VAL A 203 -9.70 -2.58 -9.73
CA VAL A 203 -10.49 -3.29 -8.72
C VAL A 203 -10.60 -2.48 -7.43
N ILE A 204 -9.49 -1.95 -6.93
CA ILE A 204 -9.47 -1.24 -5.65
C ILE A 204 -10.13 0.12 -5.77
N ASP A 205 -9.84 0.90 -6.82
CA ASP A 205 -10.45 2.22 -7.03
C ASP A 205 -11.98 2.10 -7.18
N THR A 206 -12.46 1.11 -7.95
CA THR A 206 -13.90 0.85 -8.09
C THR A 206 -14.55 0.57 -6.74
N ALA A 207 -13.99 -0.32 -5.93
CA ALA A 207 -14.57 -0.65 -4.63
C ALA A 207 -14.48 0.52 -3.63
N LEU A 208 -13.36 1.24 -3.59
CA LEU A 208 -13.21 2.43 -2.74
C LEU A 208 -14.27 3.50 -3.09
N ARG A 209 -14.58 3.68 -4.38
CA ARG A 209 -15.59 4.63 -4.84
C ARG A 209 -17.02 4.12 -4.68
N GLU A 210 -17.33 2.92 -5.14
CA GLU A 210 -18.71 2.41 -5.22
C GLU A 210 -19.20 1.80 -3.90
N ASP A 211 -18.32 1.12 -3.16
CA ASP A 211 -18.72 0.41 -1.94
C ASP A 211 -18.52 1.28 -0.71
N PHE A 212 -17.40 1.99 -0.64
CA PHE A 212 -17.08 2.85 0.50
C PHE A 212 -17.50 4.30 0.28
N GLY A 213 -17.67 4.77 -0.97
CA GLY A 213 -18.06 6.14 -1.30
C GLY A 213 -16.92 7.16 -1.28
N PHE A 214 -15.65 6.72 -1.30
CA PHE A 214 -14.52 7.64 -1.19
C PHE A 214 -14.30 8.39 -2.51
N GLU A 215 -13.99 9.68 -2.41
CA GLU A 215 -13.86 10.55 -3.58
C GLU A 215 -12.40 10.88 -3.90
N HIS A 216 -11.59 11.16 -2.87
CA HIS A 216 -10.24 11.71 -3.01
C HIS A 216 -9.17 10.62 -2.85
N ILE A 217 -9.01 9.83 -3.91
CA ILE A 217 -8.03 8.74 -3.98
C ILE A 217 -6.87 9.17 -4.87
N LEU A 218 -5.68 9.29 -4.29
CA LEU A 218 -4.44 9.59 -5.02
C LEU A 218 -3.63 8.30 -5.23
N TRP A 219 -3.60 7.82 -6.46
CA TRP A 219 -2.71 6.74 -6.87
C TRP A 219 -1.34 7.30 -7.24
N VAL A 220 -0.27 6.60 -6.85
CA VAL A 220 1.12 7.05 -6.99
C VAL A 220 1.99 5.88 -7.40
N TYR A 221 2.80 6.07 -8.44
CA TYR A 221 3.85 5.12 -8.80
C TYR A 221 4.95 5.10 -7.73
N SER A 222 5.38 3.91 -7.29
CA SER A 222 6.38 3.77 -6.21
C SER A 222 7.82 4.14 -6.63
N GLY A 223 8.02 4.46 -7.91
CA GLY A 223 9.31 4.75 -8.54
C GLY A 223 10.05 3.53 -9.07
N ARG A 224 9.52 2.31 -8.85
CA ARG A 224 10.08 1.06 -9.39
C ARG A 224 9.01 0.10 -9.88
N ARG A 225 8.42 -0.69 -9.00
CA ARG A 225 7.62 -1.88 -9.37
C ARG A 225 6.32 -2.00 -8.58
N GLY A 226 5.80 -0.89 -8.08
CA GLY A 226 4.59 -0.91 -7.27
C GLY A 226 3.83 0.38 -7.39
N ILE A 227 2.67 0.41 -6.74
CA ILE A 227 1.78 1.54 -6.69
C ILE A 227 1.26 1.72 -5.27
N HIS A 228 1.06 2.97 -4.88
CA HIS A 228 0.47 3.34 -3.60
C HIS A 228 -0.86 4.05 -3.85
N ALA A 229 -1.88 3.76 -3.06
CA ALA A 229 -3.09 4.58 -2.99
C ALA A 229 -3.11 5.36 -1.68
N TRP A 230 -3.52 6.63 -1.74
CA TRP A 230 -3.78 7.49 -0.59
C TRP A 230 -5.22 7.98 -0.64
N VAL A 231 -6.07 7.45 0.25
CA VAL A 231 -7.46 7.89 0.40
C VAL A 231 -7.49 9.05 1.39
N CYS A 232 -7.81 10.23 0.88
CA CYS A 232 -7.60 11.52 1.54
C CYS A 232 -8.88 12.13 2.12
N ASP A 233 -10.05 11.54 1.87
CA ASP A 233 -11.33 11.96 2.43
C ASP A 233 -11.23 12.16 3.95
N PRO A 234 -11.82 13.24 4.52
CA PRO A 234 -11.78 13.48 5.97
C PRO A 234 -12.20 12.27 6.80
N ARG A 235 -13.25 11.56 6.37
CA ARG A 235 -13.73 10.35 7.06
C ARG A 235 -12.77 9.17 6.95
N ALA A 236 -12.01 9.04 5.84
CA ALA A 236 -10.97 8.02 5.69
C ALA A 236 -9.78 8.33 6.59
N ARG A 237 -9.38 9.60 6.66
CA ARG A 237 -8.25 10.06 7.48
C ARG A 237 -8.43 9.78 8.97
N ASN A 238 -9.68 9.85 9.44
CA ASN A 238 -10.04 9.66 10.85
C ASN A 238 -10.46 8.22 11.21
N LEU A 239 -10.31 7.24 10.31
CA LEU A 239 -10.65 5.85 10.62
C LEU A 239 -9.73 5.28 11.72
N PRO A 240 -10.28 4.68 12.79
CA PRO A 240 -9.51 3.93 13.77
C PRO A 240 -9.00 2.60 13.19
N ASP A 241 -8.02 1.99 13.87
CA ASP A 241 -7.30 0.79 13.39
C ASP A 241 -8.20 -0.43 13.16
N ASP A 242 -9.25 -0.62 13.96
CA ASP A 242 -10.21 -1.71 13.77
C ASP A 242 -11.01 -1.55 12.46
N ARG A 243 -11.40 -0.32 12.12
CA ARG A 243 -12.10 -0.02 10.85
C ARG A 243 -11.17 -0.10 9.66
N ARG A 244 -9.92 0.36 9.81
CA ARG A 244 -8.86 0.17 8.80
C ARG A 244 -8.62 -1.31 8.52
N ARG A 245 -8.51 -2.14 9.56
CA ARG A 245 -8.36 -3.59 9.44
C ARG A 245 -9.56 -4.24 8.76
N ALA A 246 -10.78 -3.78 9.04
CA ALA A 246 -11.97 -4.27 8.35
C ALA A 246 -11.94 -3.96 6.85
N ILE A 247 -11.50 -2.75 6.46
CA ILE A 247 -11.34 -2.39 5.04
C ILE A 247 -10.22 -3.20 4.39
N ALA A 248 -9.06 -3.36 5.05
CA ALA A 248 -7.99 -4.21 4.53
C ALA A 248 -8.47 -5.65 4.32
N GLY A 249 -9.21 -6.21 5.29
CA GLY A 249 -9.80 -7.55 5.20
C GLY A 249 -10.88 -7.69 4.14
N TYR A 250 -11.57 -6.60 3.77
CA TYR A 250 -12.52 -6.57 2.64
C TYR A 250 -11.81 -6.81 1.30
N PHE A 251 -10.60 -6.26 1.15
CA PHE A 251 -9.77 -6.44 -0.04
C PHE A 251 -8.93 -7.72 0.00
N GLU A 252 -8.73 -8.35 1.16
CA GLU A 252 -7.90 -9.54 1.35
C GLU A 252 -8.61 -10.85 0.89
N VAL A 253 -8.63 -11.05 -0.43
CA VAL A 253 -9.21 -12.23 -1.10
C VAL A 253 -8.21 -13.38 -1.23
N ILE A 254 -6.96 -13.06 -1.55
CA ILE A 254 -5.88 -14.05 -1.69
C ILE A 254 -5.26 -14.22 -0.31
N ARG A 255 -5.35 -15.44 0.25
CA ARG A 255 -4.79 -15.76 1.57
C ARG A 255 -3.82 -16.93 1.48
N GLY A 256 -2.70 -16.82 2.19
CA GLY A 256 -1.66 -17.85 2.24
C GLY A 256 -0.40 -17.52 1.41
N GLY A 257 0.75 -17.99 1.88
CA GLY A 257 2.06 -17.74 1.25
C GLY A 257 2.30 -18.51 -0.05
N SER A 258 3.46 -18.30 -0.68
CA SER A 258 3.87 -18.99 -1.92
C SER A 258 3.87 -20.51 -1.84
N GLN A 259 4.05 -21.08 -0.64
CA GLN A 259 4.02 -22.53 -0.39
C GLN A 259 2.65 -23.09 0.03
N SER A 260 1.62 -22.24 0.13
CA SER A 260 0.28 -22.70 0.49
C SER A 260 -0.42 -23.37 -0.71
N GLY A 261 -1.36 -24.27 -0.41
CA GLY A 261 -2.27 -24.87 -1.40
C GLY A 261 -3.19 -23.82 -2.03
N LYS A 262 -4.48 -24.12 -2.21
CA LYS A 262 -5.45 -23.17 -2.80
C LYS A 262 -5.47 -21.83 -2.03
N LYS A 263 -5.18 -20.72 -2.72
CA LYS A 263 -5.06 -19.38 -2.09
C LYS A 263 -6.38 -18.63 -1.99
N VAL A 264 -7.36 -19.01 -2.82
CA VAL A 264 -8.69 -18.39 -2.86
C VAL A 264 -9.71 -19.37 -2.27
N ASN A 265 -10.23 -19.04 -1.08
CA ASN A 265 -11.21 -19.85 -0.37
C ASN A 265 -12.44 -19.00 -0.03
N LEU A 266 -13.28 -18.76 -1.04
CA LEU A 266 -14.45 -17.89 -0.92
C LEU A 266 -15.73 -18.66 -0.64
N LYS A 267 -16.55 -18.11 0.26
CA LYS A 267 -17.90 -18.59 0.52
C LYS A 267 -18.81 -18.25 -0.66
N ARG A 268 -19.72 -19.17 -0.99
CA ARG A 268 -20.73 -19.00 -2.05
C ARG A 268 -22.14 -18.84 -1.45
N PRO A 269 -23.04 -18.05 -2.07
CA PRO A 269 -22.83 -17.22 -3.27
C PRO A 269 -21.77 -16.13 -3.05
N LEU A 270 -21.06 -15.76 -4.12
CA LEU A 270 -19.97 -14.78 -4.04
C LEU A 270 -20.50 -13.42 -3.61
N HIS A 271 -19.70 -12.72 -2.78
CA HIS A 271 -20.00 -11.34 -2.40
C HIS A 271 -20.03 -10.42 -3.65
N PRO A 272 -20.91 -9.40 -3.71
CA PRO A 272 -21.06 -8.53 -4.89
C PRO A 272 -19.74 -7.93 -5.40
N HIS A 273 -18.86 -7.48 -4.49
CA HIS A 273 -17.51 -7.02 -4.85
C HIS A 273 -16.68 -8.05 -5.62
N ILE A 274 -16.74 -9.32 -5.22
CA ILE A 274 -16.02 -10.40 -5.91
C ILE A 274 -16.63 -10.65 -7.29
N VAL A 275 -17.96 -10.62 -7.40
CA VAL A 275 -18.65 -10.77 -8.70
C VAL A 275 -18.25 -9.66 -9.65
N ARG A 276 -18.24 -8.40 -9.19
CA ARG A 276 -17.79 -7.24 -9.98
C ARG A 276 -16.30 -7.35 -10.32
N SER A 277 -15.46 -7.77 -9.37
CA SER A 277 -14.02 -7.97 -9.59
C SER A 277 -13.76 -9.02 -10.67
N LEU A 278 -14.48 -10.14 -10.66
CA LEU A 278 -14.38 -11.15 -11.72
C LEU A 278 -14.73 -10.59 -13.10
N GLU A 279 -15.77 -9.75 -13.19
CA GLU A 279 -16.18 -9.13 -14.44
C GLU A 279 -15.13 -8.17 -14.98
N LEU A 280 -14.49 -7.39 -14.10
CA LEU A 280 -13.37 -6.51 -14.46
C LEU A 280 -12.13 -7.31 -14.92
N LEU A 281 -11.84 -8.44 -14.26
CA LEU A 281 -10.58 -9.16 -14.43
C LEU A 281 -10.62 -10.24 -15.54
N LYS A 282 -11.80 -10.71 -15.97
CA LYS A 282 -11.89 -11.85 -16.91
C LYS A 282 -11.16 -11.63 -18.23
N HIS A 283 -11.18 -10.40 -18.76
CA HIS A 283 -10.49 -10.07 -20.00
C HIS A 283 -8.98 -9.99 -19.78
N ASP A 284 -8.56 -9.39 -18.67
CA ASP A 284 -7.15 -9.28 -18.29
C ASP A 284 -6.55 -10.65 -17.95
N PHE A 285 -7.32 -11.60 -17.40
CA PHE A 285 -6.87 -13.00 -17.25
C PHE A 285 -6.55 -13.63 -18.61
N ALA A 286 -7.46 -13.49 -19.58
CA ALA A 286 -7.27 -14.07 -20.91
C ALA A 286 -6.06 -13.45 -21.65
N ARG A 287 -5.87 -12.14 -21.53
CA ARG A 287 -4.75 -11.43 -22.16
C ARG A 287 -3.44 -11.63 -21.39
N THR A 288 -3.41 -11.26 -20.11
CA THR A 288 -2.18 -11.23 -19.33
C THR A 288 -1.74 -12.63 -18.91
N THR A 289 -2.60 -13.42 -18.24
CA THR A 289 -2.22 -14.73 -17.71
C THR A 289 -2.02 -15.77 -18.81
N LEU A 290 -2.94 -15.83 -19.79
CA LEU A 290 -2.90 -16.88 -20.81
C LEU A 290 -2.04 -16.55 -22.04
N ILE A 291 -1.82 -15.28 -22.38
CA ILE A 291 -1.07 -14.88 -23.59
C ILE A 291 0.24 -14.19 -23.22
N ASP A 292 0.21 -13.08 -22.48
CA ASP A 292 1.43 -12.28 -22.27
C ASP A 292 2.47 -12.99 -21.39
N GLN A 293 2.00 -13.63 -20.31
CA GLN A 293 2.81 -14.42 -19.39
C GLN A 293 2.91 -15.90 -19.81
N ASP A 294 1.95 -16.40 -20.57
CA ASP A 294 1.82 -17.84 -20.88
C ASP A 294 2.03 -18.72 -19.64
N THR A 295 1.40 -18.35 -18.52
CA THR A 295 1.78 -18.83 -17.18
C THR A 295 1.75 -20.35 -17.03
N PHE A 296 0.82 -21.04 -17.69
CA PHE A 296 0.65 -22.49 -17.60
C PHE A 296 1.47 -23.28 -18.62
N GLU A 297 2.34 -22.64 -19.40
CA GLU A 297 3.26 -23.34 -20.31
C GLU A 297 4.17 -24.29 -19.51
N SER A 298 4.75 -23.82 -18.41
CA SER A 298 5.65 -24.61 -17.57
C SER A 298 4.94 -25.75 -16.84
N ASP A 299 5.66 -26.86 -16.65
CA ASP A 299 5.14 -28.05 -15.95
C ASP A 299 4.73 -27.72 -14.52
N GLU A 300 5.52 -26.89 -13.82
CA GLU A 300 5.26 -26.47 -12.45
C GLU A 300 3.91 -25.75 -12.31
N GLN A 301 3.63 -24.80 -13.22
CA GLN A 301 2.37 -24.06 -13.22
C GLN A 301 1.21 -24.88 -13.77
N ALA A 302 1.46 -25.79 -14.71
CA ALA A 302 0.45 -26.73 -15.18
C ALA A 302 0.01 -27.68 -14.05
N GLU A 303 0.93 -28.22 -13.26
CA GLU A 303 0.60 -29.03 -12.07
C GLU A 303 -0.13 -28.20 -11.01
N ARG A 304 0.29 -26.94 -10.81
CA ARG A 304 -0.43 -26.01 -9.94
C ARG A 304 -1.87 -25.81 -10.40
N LEU A 305 -2.09 -25.55 -11.68
CA LEU A 305 -3.43 -25.40 -12.26
C LEU A 305 -4.28 -26.67 -12.03
N LEU A 306 -3.73 -27.86 -12.25
CA LEU A 306 -4.41 -29.12 -11.98
C LEU A 306 -4.80 -29.25 -10.51
N SER A 307 -3.94 -28.84 -9.57
CA SER A 307 -4.23 -28.91 -8.14
C SER A 307 -5.40 -28.01 -7.69
N LEU A 308 -5.73 -26.99 -8.48
CA LEU A 308 -6.84 -26.07 -8.22
C LEU A 308 -8.18 -26.58 -8.76
N LEU A 309 -8.18 -27.61 -9.60
CA LEU A 309 -9.38 -28.21 -10.16
C LEU A 309 -9.98 -29.29 -9.23
N PRO A 310 -11.32 -29.42 -9.17
CA PRO A 310 -11.98 -30.23 -8.15
C PRO A 310 -12.01 -31.74 -8.44
N ASP A 311 -11.76 -32.17 -9.70
CA ASP A 311 -11.99 -33.55 -10.13
C ASP A 311 -10.69 -34.23 -10.56
N LYS A 312 -10.30 -35.28 -9.82
CA LYS A 312 -9.03 -36.00 -10.05
C LYS A 312 -8.98 -36.73 -11.40
N THR A 313 -10.10 -37.29 -11.86
CA THR A 313 -10.18 -38.00 -13.14
C THR A 313 -10.00 -37.06 -14.33
N LEU A 314 -10.61 -35.87 -14.26
CA LEU A 314 -10.36 -34.78 -15.20
C LEU A 314 -8.87 -34.37 -15.17
N ASN A 315 -8.30 -34.21 -13.98
CA ASN A 315 -6.90 -33.80 -13.82
C ASN A 315 -5.93 -34.81 -14.43
N GLU A 316 -6.12 -36.10 -14.21
CA GLU A 316 -5.31 -37.16 -14.83
C GLU A 316 -5.42 -37.16 -16.36
N SER A 317 -6.61 -36.89 -16.89
CA SER A 317 -6.85 -36.81 -18.34
C SER A 317 -6.17 -35.59 -18.96
N LEU A 318 -6.25 -34.43 -18.29
CA LEU A 318 -5.55 -33.20 -18.68
C LEU A 318 -4.04 -33.41 -18.63
N LYS A 319 -3.52 -33.97 -17.54
CA LYS A 319 -2.09 -34.28 -17.37
C LYS A 319 -1.57 -35.19 -18.47
N LYS A 320 -2.28 -36.29 -18.80
CA LYS A 320 -1.91 -37.15 -19.95
C LYS A 320 -1.88 -36.39 -21.26
N LYS A 321 -2.86 -35.51 -21.50
CA LYS A 321 -2.95 -34.70 -22.72
C LYS A 321 -1.81 -33.69 -22.83
N TRP A 322 -1.46 -33.02 -21.73
CA TRP A 322 -0.42 -32.00 -21.70
C TRP A 322 0.97 -32.63 -21.73
N ASN A 323 1.20 -33.78 -21.08
CA ASN A 323 2.46 -34.51 -21.19
C ASN A 323 2.73 -35.05 -22.61
N ALA A 324 1.67 -35.32 -23.38
CA ALA A 324 1.80 -35.73 -24.79
C ALA A 324 2.15 -34.55 -25.72
N ALA A 325 1.97 -33.30 -25.27
CA ALA A 325 2.30 -32.09 -26.01
C ALA A 325 2.81 -31.01 -25.03
N PRO A 326 4.09 -31.08 -24.59
CA PRO A 326 4.61 -30.21 -23.54
C PRO A 326 4.55 -28.71 -23.87
N GLU A 327 4.82 -28.34 -25.13
CA GLU A 327 4.79 -26.96 -25.64
C GLU A 327 3.37 -26.40 -25.87
N ARG A 328 2.36 -27.00 -25.24
CA ARG A 328 0.97 -26.58 -25.44
C ARG A 328 0.74 -25.25 -24.70
N PRO A 329 0.27 -24.19 -25.39
CA PRO A 329 0.16 -22.87 -24.78
C PRO A 329 -0.96 -22.83 -23.73
N SER A 330 -0.84 -21.89 -22.79
CA SER A 330 -1.79 -21.69 -21.68
C SER A 330 -3.22 -21.49 -22.15
N THR A 331 -3.42 -20.76 -23.24
CA THR A 331 -4.75 -20.59 -23.88
C THR A 331 -5.40 -21.93 -24.24
N SER A 332 -4.61 -22.86 -24.79
CA SER A 332 -5.07 -24.20 -25.16
C SER A 332 -5.25 -25.10 -23.93
N LYS A 333 -4.34 -25.04 -22.95
CA LYS A 333 -4.49 -25.77 -21.67
C LYS A 333 -5.77 -25.33 -20.95
N TRP A 334 -6.06 -24.02 -20.92
CA TRP A 334 -7.29 -23.49 -20.33
C TRP A 334 -8.57 -23.94 -21.07
N ALA A 335 -8.55 -23.95 -22.41
CA ALA A 335 -9.68 -24.43 -23.21
C ALA A 335 -9.90 -25.95 -23.08
N ASP A 336 -8.83 -26.72 -22.90
CA ASP A 336 -8.92 -28.18 -22.72
C ASP A 336 -9.74 -28.58 -21.50
N ILE A 337 -9.73 -27.77 -20.44
CA ILE A 337 -10.52 -28.00 -19.22
C ILE A 337 -12.00 -28.14 -19.59
N ASP A 338 -12.52 -27.20 -20.39
CA ASP A 338 -13.93 -27.19 -20.79
C ASP A 338 -14.22 -28.28 -21.82
N LEU A 339 -13.30 -28.52 -22.75
CA LEU A 339 -13.45 -29.54 -23.79
C LEU A 339 -13.53 -30.94 -23.17
N LEU A 340 -12.60 -31.29 -22.26
CA LEU A 340 -12.59 -32.60 -21.61
C LEU A 340 -13.74 -32.75 -20.61
N ALA A 341 -14.11 -31.70 -19.88
CA ALA A 341 -15.28 -31.72 -19.01
C ALA A 341 -16.57 -32.07 -19.78
N LYS A 342 -16.74 -31.52 -21.00
CA LYS A 342 -17.90 -31.79 -21.87
C LYS A 342 -17.93 -33.21 -22.43
N THR A 343 -16.79 -33.91 -22.52
CA THR A 343 -16.78 -35.29 -23.02
C THR A 343 -17.41 -36.31 -22.07
N GLY A 344 -17.75 -35.91 -20.84
CA GLY A 344 -18.43 -36.80 -19.88
C GLY A 344 -17.58 -37.96 -19.36
N LYS A 345 -16.25 -37.92 -19.56
CA LYS A 345 -15.31 -38.97 -19.11
C LYS A 345 -15.24 -39.12 -17.58
N SER A 346 -15.61 -38.09 -16.83
CA SER A 346 -15.72 -38.14 -15.37
C SER A 346 -17.20 -38.14 -14.98
N SER A 347 -17.64 -39.22 -14.32
CA SER A 347 -19.01 -39.35 -13.79
C SER A 347 -19.24 -38.55 -12.51
N THR A 348 -18.15 -38.09 -11.86
CA THR A 348 -18.17 -37.34 -10.60
C THR A 348 -18.10 -35.82 -10.79
N LEU A 349 -17.85 -35.35 -12.01
CA LEU A 349 -17.66 -33.94 -12.29
C LEU A 349 -18.98 -33.17 -12.20
N ASN A 350 -19.06 -32.25 -11.24
CA ASN A 350 -20.16 -31.30 -11.14
C ASN A 350 -19.83 -30.03 -11.93
N PRO A 351 -20.64 -29.64 -12.95
CA PRO A 351 -20.40 -28.43 -13.74
C PRO A 351 -20.35 -27.14 -12.90
N ALA A 352 -21.13 -27.07 -11.82
CA ALA A 352 -21.13 -25.92 -10.93
C ALA A 352 -19.80 -25.79 -10.18
N THR A 353 -19.27 -26.88 -9.64
CA THR A 353 -17.98 -26.86 -8.90
C THR A 353 -16.81 -26.57 -9.81
N LEU A 354 -16.86 -27.02 -11.08
CA LEU A 354 -15.85 -26.66 -12.08
C LEU A 354 -15.89 -25.17 -12.43
N ARG A 355 -17.07 -24.61 -12.69
CA ARG A 355 -17.23 -23.16 -12.94
C ARG A 355 -16.71 -22.36 -11.75
N ASP A 356 -17.07 -22.80 -10.55
CA ASP A 356 -16.66 -22.19 -9.29
C ASP A 356 -15.12 -22.21 -9.14
N ALA A 357 -14.47 -23.34 -9.41
CA ALA A 357 -13.02 -23.46 -9.41
C ALA A 357 -12.36 -22.54 -10.45
N LYS A 358 -12.91 -22.43 -11.67
CA LYS A 358 -12.39 -21.52 -12.70
C LYS A 358 -12.49 -20.05 -12.26
N GLN A 359 -13.55 -19.65 -11.57
CA GLN A 359 -13.65 -18.30 -10.98
C GLN A 359 -12.58 -18.06 -9.92
N ASP A 360 -12.36 -19.03 -9.03
CA ASP A 360 -11.31 -18.93 -8.00
C ASP A 360 -9.91 -18.83 -8.62
N ILE A 361 -9.65 -19.57 -9.70
CA ILE A 361 -8.39 -19.50 -10.46
C ILE A 361 -8.20 -18.11 -11.11
N VAL A 362 -9.24 -17.55 -11.73
CA VAL A 362 -9.15 -16.19 -12.29
C VAL A 362 -8.75 -15.20 -11.19
N LEU A 363 -9.37 -15.28 -10.00
CA LEU A 363 -9.02 -14.43 -8.87
C LEU A 363 -7.58 -14.67 -8.39
N GLU A 364 -7.14 -15.92 -8.22
CA GLU A 364 -5.78 -16.23 -7.74
C GLU A 364 -4.68 -15.63 -8.63
N TYR A 365 -4.94 -15.58 -9.94
CA TYR A 365 -3.98 -15.12 -10.95
C TYR A 365 -4.12 -13.65 -11.35
N THR A 366 -5.16 -12.94 -10.94
CA THR A 366 -5.39 -11.53 -11.38
C THR A 366 -5.88 -10.59 -10.29
N TYR A 367 -6.41 -11.10 -9.19
CA TYR A 367 -6.94 -10.24 -8.13
C TYR A 367 -5.80 -9.49 -7.42
N PRO A 368 -6.04 -8.23 -6.98
CA PRO A 368 -5.00 -7.42 -6.35
C PRO A 368 -4.42 -8.07 -5.09
N ARG A 369 -3.10 -8.13 -5.00
CA ARG A 369 -2.33 -8.52 -3.81
C ARG A 369 -1.90 -7.25 -3.10
N ILE A 370 -2.51 -6.99 -1.94
CA ILE A 370 -2.22 -5.81 -1.12
C ILE A 370 -1.32 -6.19 0.05
N ASP A 371 -0.37 -5.32 0.40
CA ASP A 371 0.26 -5.39 1.72
C ASP A 371 -0.72 -4.87 2.76
N ALA A 372 -1.44 -5.80 3.39
CA ALA A 372 -2.48 -5.47 4.34
C ALA A 372 -1.95 -4.78 5.60
N GLU A 373 -0.68 -4.96 5.98
CA GLU A 373 -0.11 -4.33 7.18
C GLU A 373 0.04 -2.82 7.02
N VAL A 374 0.33 -2.36 5.79
CA VAL A 374 0.36 -0.93 5.43
C VAL A 374 -1.01 -0.26 5.66
N SER A 375 -2.08 -1.03 5.46
CA SER A 375 -3.45 -0.54 5.53
C SER A 375 -4.05 -0.58 6.93
N LYS A 376 -3.59 -1.49 7.80
CA LYS A 376 -4.23 -1.84 9.08
C LYS A 376 -4.02 -0.81 10.20
N LYS A 377 -2.84 -0.19 10.29
CA LYS A 377 -2.48 0.69 11.41
C LYS A 377 -2.34 2.15 10.98
N MET A 378 -2.89 3.06 11.78
CA MET A 378 -2.83 4.50 11.53
C MET A 378 -1.39 5.05 11.57
N ASN A 379 -0.49 4.42 12.33
CA ASN A 379 0.89 4.89 12.49
C ASN A 379 1.87 4.40 11.40
N HIS A 380 1.39 3.68 10.38
CA HIS A 380 2.25 3.19 9.30
C HIS A 380 2.78 4.34 8.44
N LEU A 381 4.07 4.28 8.11
CA LEU A 381 4.79 5.25 7.28
C LEU A 381 4.81 4.77 5.84
N LEU A 382 4.46 5.63 4.88
CA LEU A 382 4.50 5.27 3.45
C LEU A 382 5.24 6.32 2.63
N LYS A 383 5.98 5.88 1.61
CA LYS A 383 6.84 6.73 0.78
C LYS A 383 6.06 7.90 0.18
N SER A 384 6.61 9.11 0.32
CA SER A 384 6.00 10.33 -0.20
C SER A 384 5.86 10.30 -1.73
N PRO A 385 4.78 10.89 -2.29
CA PRO A 385 4.75 11.27 -3.70
C PRO A 385 5.92 12.21 -4.05
N PHE A 386 6.30 12.20 -5.32
CA PHE A 386 7.35 13.02 -5.94
C PHE A 386 8.78 12.82 -5.45
N VAL A 387 9.07 11.92 -4.49
CA VAL A 387 10.46 11.58 -4.16
C VAL A 387 11.11 10.80 -5.29
N ILE A 388 12.44 10.82 -5.34
CA ILE A 388 13.22 10.02 -6.27
C ILE A 388 13.32 8.60 -5.70
N HIS A 389 13.16 7.58 -6.55
CA HIS A 389 13.53 6.23 -6.16
C HIS A 389 15.05 6.04 -6.33
N PRO A 390 15.81 5.77 -5.24
CA PRO A 390 17.27 5.83 -5.28
C PRO A 390 17.92 4.84 -6.25
N GLY A 391 17.31 3.65 -6.43
CA GLY A 391 17.84 2.62 -7.33
C GLY A 391 17.39 2.71 -8.80
N THR A 392 16.51 3.65 -9.16
CA THR A 392 16.05 3.80 -10.56
C THR A 392 16.17 5.24 -11.07
N GLY A 393 16.32 6.21 -10.17
CA GLY A 393 16.27 7.63 -10.49
C GLY A 393 14.90 8.15 -10.91
N ARG A 394 13.87 7.29 -11.01
CA ARG A 394 12.51 7.68 -11.41
C ARG A 394 11.81 8.44 -10.30
N ILE A 395 10.98 9.40 -10.70
CA ILE A 395 10.15 10.17 -9.76
C ILE A 395 8.88 9.37 -9.40
N CYS A 396 8.50 9.38 -8.13
CA CYS A 396 7.27 8.75 -7.65
C CYS A 396 6.04 9.58 -8.02
N VAL A 397 5.64 9.54 -9.30
CA VAL A 397 4.59 10.41 -9.85
C VAL A 397 3.17 9.89 -9.58
N PRO A 398 2.17 10.77 -9.45
CA PRO A 398 0.76 10.38 -9.45
C PRO A 398 0.32 9.66 -10.74
N ILE A 399 -0.65 8.78 -10.60
CA ILE A 399 -1.31 8.04 -11.68
C ILE A 399 -2.77 8.47 -11.73
N ASP A 400 -3.28 8.77 -12.92
CA ASP A 400 -4.71 9.01 -13.13
C ASP A 400 -5.47 7.67 -13.23
N PRO A 401 -6.34 7.33 -12.26
CA PRO A 401 -7.07 6.07 -12.28
C PRO A 401 -8.04 5.97 -13.47
N LYS A 402 -8.49 7.08 -14.04
CA LYS A 402 -9.37 7.09 -15.22
C LYS A 402 -8.65 6.71 -16.51
N ASN A 403 -7.33 6.85 -16.52
CA ASN A 403 -6.49 6.60 -17.69
C ASN A 403 -5.33 5.64 -17.38
N THR A 404 -5.54 4.72 -16.43
CA THR A 404 -4.48 3.85 -15.93
C THR A 404 -3.86 2.93 -16.98
N GLU A 405 -4.58 2.59 -18.06
CA GLU A 405 -4.07 1.72 -19.12
C GLU A 405 -2.97 2.39 -19.96
N ASN A 406 -2.96 3.73 -19.99
CA ASN A 406 -1.97 4.53 -20.72
C ASN A 406 -0.75 4.89 -19.87
N PHE A 407 -0.73 4.52 -18.59
CA PHE A 407 0.41 4.77 -17.72
C PHE A 407 1.52 3.74 -18.00
N ASP A 408 2.64 4.20 -18.57
CA ASP A 408 3.84 3.39 -18.75
C ASP A 408 4.90 3.71 -17.68
N PRO A 409 5.17 2.80 -16.72
CA PRO A 409 6.17 3.02 -15.67
C PRO A 409 7.58 3.17 -16.24
N LEU A 410 7.86 2.68 -17.46
CA LEU A 410 9.16 2.76 -18.11
C LEU A 410 9.41 4.13 -18.76
N SER A 411 8.35 4.89 -19.05
CA SER A 411 8.41 6.26 -19.58
C SER A 411 8.48 7.35 -18.50
N VAL A 412 8.21 7.00 -17.24
CA VAL A 412 8.24 7.96 -16.12
C VAL A 412 9.62 8.63 -16.04
N PRO A 413 9.68 9.97 -15.98
CA PRO A 413 10.95 10.68 -16.07
C PRO A 413 11.88 10.34 -14.90
N THR A 414 13.17 10.29 -15.20
CA THR A 414 14.22 10.20 -14.18
C THR A 414 14.72 11.59 -13.80
N VAL A 415 15.32 11.73 -12.62
CA VAL A 415 15.93 12.98 -12.19
C VAL A 415 16.93 13.54 -13.21
N HIS A 416 17.75 12.69 -13.82
CA HIS A 416 18.72 13.10 -14.84
C HIS A 416 18.03 13.63 -16.10
N THR A 417 16.97 12.97 -16.54
CA THR A 417 16.14 13.44 -17.66
C THR A 417 15.59 14.82 -17.38
N LEU A 418 15.01 15.03 -16.20
CA LEU A 418 14.39 16.31 -15.84
C LEU A 418 15.40 17.45 -15.75
N LEU A 419 16.59 17.22 -15.18
CA LEU A 419 17.63 18.25 -15.12
C LEU A 419 18.14 18.61 -16.52
N ALA A 420 18.33 17.61 -17.39
CA ALA A 420 18.73 17.84 -18.78
C ALA A 420 17.68 18.62 -19.58
N GLU A 421 16.39 18.35 -19.36
CA GLU A 421 15.29 19.12 -19.98
C GLU A 421 15.31 20.59 -19.58
N ILE A 422 15.66 20.92 -18.32
CA ILE A 422 15.81 22.31 -17.90
C ILE A 422 16.98 22.97 -18.63
N ASP A 423 18.13 22.31 -18.67
CA ASP A 423 19.33 22.85 -19.33
C ASP A 423 19.08 23.07 -20.84
N GLU A 424 18.38 22.13 -21.49
CA GLU A 424 17.96 22.26 -22.89
C GLU A 424 16.97 23.42 -23.09
N TYR A 425 16.00 23.57 -22.19
CA TYR A 425 15.05 24.67 -22.24
C TYR A 425 15.74 26.03 -22.09
N ASP A 426 16.65 26.16 -21.12
CA ASP A 426 17.36 27.40 -20.82
C ASP A 426 18.36 27.75 -21.93
N ALA A 427 18.99 26.76 -22.56
CA ALA A 427 19.83 26.97 -23.75
C ALA A 427 19.02 27.50 -24.95
N LYS A 428 17.76 27.05 -25.10
CA LYS A 428 16.84 27.52 -26.16
C LYS A 428 16.19 28.86 -25.84
N HIS A 429 16.16 29.26 -24.57
CA HIS A 429 15.56 30.51 -24.08
C HIS A 429 16.55 31.30 -23.23
N PRO A 430 17.67 31.77 -23.81
CA PRO A 430 18.69 32.50 -23.06
C PRO A 430 18.10 33.74 -22.39
N ALA A 431 18.48 33.96 -21.13
CA ALA A 431 17.99 35.03 -20.27
C ALA A 431 18.35 36.42 -20.84
N GLY A 432 17.52 36.92 -21.76
CA GLY A 432 17.68 38.23 -22.40
C GLY A 432 16.36 38.92 -22.78
N THR A 433 15.20 38.34 -22.46
CA THR A 433 13.88 38.85 -22.89
C THR A 433 12.78 38.86 -21.82
N ALA A 434 13.10 38.69 -20.54
CA ALA A 434 12.12 38.88 -19.47
C ALA A 434 12.73 39.59 -18.25
N GLU A 435 11.97 40.55 -17.74
CA GLU A 435 12.32 41.63 -16.83
C GLU A 435 12.81 41.17 -15.44
N ALA A 436 13.79 41.93 -14.92
CA ALA A 436 14.18 42.17 -13.53
C ALA A 436 13.99 41.06 -12.48
N ASP A 437 15.13 40.54 -12.00
CA ASP A 437 15.25 39.78 -10.76
C ASP A 437 14.67 40.54 -9.56
N VAL A 438 13.52 40.07 -9.06
CA VAL A 438 13.02 40.38 -7.72
C VAL A 438 13.29 39.14 -6.84
N PRO A 439 13.83 39.29 -5.62
CA PRO A 439 14.17 38.17 -4.76
C PRO A 439 12.96 37.29 -4.43
N ASP A 440 13.24 35.99 -4.30
CA ASP A 440 12.30 34.89 -4.04
C ASP A 440 11.51 35.13 -2.74
N VAL A 441 10.34 35.74 -2.87
CA VAL A 441 9.29 35.75 -1.85
C VAL A 441 8.05 35.16 -2.51
N GLU A 442 7.89 33.83 -2.43
CA GLU A 442 6.60 33.17 -2.72
C GLU A 442 5.54 33.56 -1.67
N GLY A 443 5.17 34.84 -1.64
CA GLY A 443 4.33 35.48 -0.64
C GLY A 443 3.15 36.25 -1.23
N SER A 444 2.51 35.75 -2.30
CA SER A 444 1.19 36.23 -2.70
C SER A 444 0.18 35.10 -2.70
N ALA A 445 -0.68 35.14 -1.68
CA ALA A 445 -1.97 34.48 -1.70
C ALA A 445 -2.76 34.96 -2.93
N ILE A 446 -3.23 34.03 -3.76
CA ILE A 446 -4.16 34.38 -4.84
C ILE A 446 -5.51 34.65 -4.19
N ASN A 447 -5.73 35.91 -3.78
CA ASN A 447 -7.06 36.48 -3.70
C ASN A 447 -7.50 36.80 -5.14
N GLY A 448 -8.71 36.39 -5.48
CA GLY A 448 -9.28 36.54 -6.82
C GLY A 448 -9.56 38.00 -7.17
N SER A 449 -8.54 38.71 -7.64
CA SER A 449 -8.63 39.89 -8.50
C SER A 449 -7.21 40.36 -8.78
N ASP A 450 -6.62 39.92 -9.90
CA ASP A 450 -5.57 40.64 -10.64
C ASP A 450 -5.17 39.82 -11.87
N MET A 451 -5.95 40.00 -12.94
CA MET A 451 -5.47 39.73 -14.29
C MET A 451 -4.55 40.90 -14.70
N LYS A 452 -3.26 40.59 -14.92
CA LYS A 452 -2.23 41.32 -15.71
C LYS A 452 -0.88 41.51 -14.99
N GLY A 453 -0.29 40.43 -14.48
CA GLY A 453 1.14 40.36 -14.15
C GLY A 453 1.70 39.00 -14.56
N GLY A 454 2.74 38.96 -15.38
CA GLY A 454 3.32 37.72 -15.91
C GLY A 454 3.82 36.83 -14.79
N ARG A 455 3.25 35.62 -14.65
CA ARG A 455 3.72 34.64 -13.65
C ARG A 455 5.10 34.13 -14.06
N LYS A 456 6.10 34.25 -13.17
CA LYS A 456 7.41 33.59 -13.36
C LYS A 456 7.18 32.08 -13.56
N LEU A 457 7.69 31.55 -14.66
CA LEU A 457 7.58 30.14 -15.01
C LEU A 457 8.34 29.31 -13.97
N GLN A 458 7.68 28.36 -13.32
CA GLN A 458 8.34 27.48 -12.34
C GLN A 458 9.18 26.44 -13.09
N GLU A 459 10.31 25.99 -12.54
CA GLU A 459 11.26 25.15 -13.29
C GLU A 459 10.66 23.81 -13.73
N TYR A 460 9.78 23.20 -12.93
CA TYR A 460 9.09 21.98 -13.34
C TYR A 460 8.20 22.17 -14.58
N GLU A 461 7.79 23.40 -14.89
CA GLU A 461 6.94 23.68 -16.07
C GLU A 461 7.71 23.59 -17.38
N LYS A 462 9.04 23.54 -17.30
CA LYS A 462 9.96 23.34 -18.41
C LYS A 462 10.21 21.86 -18.69
N THR A 463 9.71 20.95 -17.85
CA THR A 463 10.07 19.54 -17.86
C THR A 463 8.87 18.63 -18.07
N SER A 464 9.14 17.36 -18.34
CA SER A 464 8.17 16.27 -18.42
C SER A 464 7.54 15.93 -17.05
N LEU A 465 7.96 16.59 -15.96
CA LEU A 465 7.29 16.49 -14.66
C LEU A 465 5.99 17.32 -14.58
N LYS A 466 5.86 18.35 -15.43
CA LYS A 466 4.70 19.24 -15.48
C LYS A 466 3.33 18.56 -15.43
N PRO A 467 2.99 17.61 -16.32
CA PRO A 467 1.65 17.00 -16.33
C PRO A 467 1.29 16.31 -15.01
N TYR A 468 2.29 15.71 -14.34
CA TYR A 468 2.09 15.04 -13.04
C TYR A 468 1.82 16.04 -11.91
N ILE A 469 2.50 17.18 -11.91
CA ILE A 469 2.26 18.26 -10.93
C ILE A 469 0.92 18.94 -11.20
N GLU A 470 0.54 19.15 -12.47
CA GLU A 470 -0.76 19.70 -12.83
C GLU A 470 -1.91 18.80 -12.39
N TYR A 471 -1.79 17.48 -12.62
CA TYR A 471 -2.73 16.49 -12.10
C TYR A 471 -2.83 16.58 -10.57
N PHE A 472 -1.70 16.56 -9.86
CA PHE A 472 -1.69 16.66 -8.40
C PHE A 472 -2.31 17.96 -7.88
N ARG A 473 -2.04 19.09 -8.55
CA ARG A 473 -2.65 20.37 -8.22
C ARG A 473 -4.18 20.34 -8.39
N SER A 474 -4.67 19.70 -9.45
CA SER A 474 -6.12 19.54 -9.67
C SER A 474 -6.77 18.65 -8.61
N PHE A 475 -6.09 17.57 -8.21
CA PHE A 475 -6.49 16.70 -7.12
C PHE A 475 -6.61 17.47 -5.80
N ILE A 476 -5.58 18.25 -5.43
CA ILE A 476 -5.58 19.10 -4.24
C ILE A 476 -6.72 20.12 -4.30
N ALA A 477 -6.94 20.77 -5.43
CA ALA A 477 -8.01 21.75 -5.58
C ALA A 477 -9.39 21.13 -5.32
N SER A 478 -9.61 19.89 -5.77
CA SER A 478 -10.83 19.12 -5.49
C SER A 478 -10.96 18.81 -4.00
N LEU A 479 -9.91 18.27 -3.38
CA LEU A 479 -9.88 17.96 -1.95
C LEU A 479 -10.16 19.21 -1.09
N LEU A 480 -9.46 20.32 -1.36
CA LEU A 480 -9.63 21.56 -0.60
C LEU A 480 -11.00 22.22 -0.80
N LYS A 481 -11.73 21.89 -1.86
CA LYS A 481 -13.11 22.35 -2.05
C LYS A 481 -14.03 21.65 -1.04
N GLU A 482 -13.86 20.34 -0.84
CA GLU A 482 -14.62 19.58 0.14
C GLU A 482 -14.29 19.98 1.57
N GLU A 483 -13.00 20.17 1.89
CA GLU A 483 -12.56 20.63 3.22
C GLU A 483 -13.21 21.95 3.65
N ARG A 484 -13.48 22.84 2.68
CA ARG A 484 -14.19 24.10 2.93
C ARG A 484 -15.69 23.93 3.09
N ALA A 485 -16.30 22.99 2.35
CA ALA A 485 -17.72 22.69 2.46
C ALA A 485 -18.05 22.10 3.85
N GLY A 486 -17.27 21.12 4.30
CA GLY A 486 -17.45 20.51 5.62
C GLY A 486 -17.29 21.48 6.80
N LYS A 487 -16.44 22.51 6.66
CA LYS A 487 -16.33 23.58 7.68
C LYS A 487 -17.60 24.43 7.76
N ARG A 488 -18.20 24.79 6.63
CA ARG A 488 -19.43 25.59 6.59
C ARG A 488 -20.62 24.84 7.18
N GLU A 489 -20.77 23.55 6.89
CA GLU A 489 -21.84 22.72 7.47
C GLU A 489 -21.70 22.56 9.00
N ARG A 490 -20.46 22.52 9.51
CA ARG A 490 -20.19 22.49 10.96
C ARG A 490 -20.51 23.81 11.66
N ASP A 491 -20.27 24.94 10.99
CA ASP A 491 -20.61 26.26 11.51
C ASP A 491 -22.14 26.50 11.52
N ASP A 492 -22.88 25.94 10.56
CA ASP A 492 -24.34 26.07 10.46
C ASP A 492 -25.11 25.10 11.40
N SER A 493 -24.43 24.07 11.92
CA SER A 493 -24.99 23.07 12.86
C SER A 493 -24.58 23.29 14.33
N GLY A 494 -23.78 24.33 14.63
CA GLY A 494 -23.47 24.74 15.99
C GLY A 494 -24.58 25.58 16.65
N PRO A 495 -24.75 25.55 17.98
CA PRO A 495 -25.73 26.42 18.64
C PRO A 495 -25.37 27.89 18.40
N ALA A 496 -26.33 28.67 17.94
CA ALA A 496 -26.18 30.11 17.74
C ALA A 496 -25.77 30.77 19.07
N VAL A 497 -24.49 31.09 19.21
CA VAL A 497 -23.98 31.88 20.32
C VAL A 497 -24.48 33.30 20.12
N LYS A 498 -25.60 33.63 20.75
CA LYS A 498 -26.03 35.02 20.92
C LYS A 498 -24.95 35.73 21.72
N ALA A 499 -24.31 36.70 21.08
CA ALA A 499 -23.47 37.66 21.78
C ALA A 499 -24.37 38.47 22.72
N ASP A 500 -24.17 38.33 24.03
CA ASP A 500 -24.74 39.24 25.01
C ASP A 500 -24.08 40.62 24.85
N PRO A 501 -24.85 41.71 24.71
CA PRO A 501 -24.29 43.05 24.75
C PRO A 501 -24.01 43.37 26.23
N MET A 502 -22.74 43.50 26.59
CA MET A 502 -22.37 44.10 27.88
C MET A 502 -22.89 45.54 27.93
N GLU A 503 -23.82 45.81 28.86
CA GLU A 503 -24.09 47.16 29.36
C GLU A 503 -23.12 47.48 30.50
N PHE A 504 -22.36 48.56 30.26
CA PHE A 504 -21.56 49.43 31.16
C PHE A 504 -20.46 48.85 32.06
#